data_AF-A0A2N1RVS3-F1
#
_entry.id   AF-A0A2N1RVS3-F1
#
_cell.length_a   1.000
_cell.length_b   1.000
_cell.length_c   1.000
_cell.angle_alpha   90.00
_cell.angle_beta   90.00
_cell.angle_gamma   90.00
#
_symmetry.space_group_name_H-M   'P 1'
#
loop_
_entity.id
_entity.type
_entity.pdbx_description
1 polymer ?
#
loop_
_entity_poly.entity_id
_entity_poly.type
_entity_poly.pdbx_seq_one_letter_code
_entity_poly.pdbx_strand_id
1 'polypeptide(L)'
;MSVQSQKELNVKNQALDAAMLQIEKQFGKGSIMRLGDNPAKAQIPAISTGSLELDIALGVGGVPRGRVVEIYGPESSGKTTMTLHIIAEAQKTGGSVAFIDAEHALDPAYAARLGVKTEDMLVSQPDTGEEALEIVEALVRSGALDVIVIDSVAALVPKAEIDGDMGDSHMGLQARLMSQALRKLTGVIAKSNTCVIFINQIRMKIGVMFGSPETTTGGNALKFYSSVRLDIRRIETLKNGDDSIGSRVRVKVVKNKVAPPFKQAEFDIMYDAGISREGGVLDLAVKYDIINKAGTWYSYGEDRIGQGRENVRKYLRDNPSINKEIEAKIKKEAGLTDNTAVTEKPAEIAKAPSAKTETVSKPDAVKPAAVINAVTEAAVE
;
A
#
# COMPACT_ATOMS: atom_id res chain seq x y z
N MET A 1 -19.19 -13.43 44.81
CA MET A 1 -18.01 -14.32 44.72
C MET A 1 -17.53 -14.59 46.13
N SER A 2 -17.28 -15.84 46.50
CA SER A 2 -16.77 -16.18 47.83
C SER A 2 -15.32 -15.67 47.99
N VAL A 3 -14.91 -15.35 49.21
CA VAL A 3 -13.52 -14.90 49.51
C VAL A 3 -12.49 -15.93 48.99
N GLN A 4 -12.87 -17.21 48.98
CA GLN A 4 -12.08 -18.32 48.46
C GLN A 4 -11.94 -18.27 46.93
N SER A 5 -13.00 -17.93 46.18
CA SER A 5 -12.91 -17.82 44.72
C SER A 5 -12.07 -16.62 44.29
N GLN A 6 -12.09 -15.51 45.04
CA GLN A 6 -11.22 -14.35 44.79
C GLN A 6 -9.74 -14.68 45.05
N LYS A 7 -9.45 -15.48 46.08
CA LYS A 7 -8.08 -15.90 46.38
C LYS A 7 -7.51 -16.81 45.29
N GLU A 8 -8.30 -17.75 44.76
CA GLU A 8 -7.91 -18.62 43.64
C GLU A 8 -7.71 -17.87 42.32
N LEU A 9 -8.58 -16.89 42.01
CA LEU A 9 -8.42 -16.00 40.86
C LEU A 9 -7.11 -15.21 40.93
N ASN A 10 -6.73 -14.74 42.12
CA ASN A 10 -5.52 -13.96 42.30
C ASN A 10 -4.25 -14.81 42.08
N VAL A 11 -4.24 -16.06 42.56
CA VAL A 11 -3.13 -17.01 42.31
C VAL A 11 -3.02 -17.35 40.82
N LYS A 12 -4.14 -17.57 40.12
CA LYS A 12 -4.15 -17.80 38.66
C LYS A 12 -3.60 -16.60 37.89
N ASN A 13 -3.97 -15.38 38.29
CA ASN A 13 -3.47 -14.15 37.65
C ASN A 13 -1.97 -13.97 37.88
N GLN A 14 -1.47 -14.22 39.10
CA GLN A 14 -0.02 -14.16 39.37
C GLN A 14 0.78 -15.17 38.56
N ALA A 15 0.29 -16.41 38.45
CA ALA A 15 0.92 -17.43 37.61
C ALA A 15 0.90 -17.05 36.12
N LEU A 16 -0.20 -16.45 35.65
CA LEU A 16 -0.33 -15.95 34.29
C LEU A 16 0.66 -14.81 34.02
N ASP A 17 0.77 -13.83 34.92
CA ASP A 17 1.68 -12.69 34.77
C ASP A 17 3.16 -13.13 34.80
N ALA A 18 3.51 -14.10 35.64
CA ALA A 18 4.83 -14.71 35.64
C ALA A 18 5.15 -15.45 34.33
N ALA A 19 4.18 -16.20 33.80
CA ALA A 19 4.33 -16.87 32.50
C ALA A 19 4.47 -15.86 31.35
N MET A 20 3.68 -14.78 31.36
CA MET A 20 3.79 -13.70 30.36
C MET A 20 5.17 -13.03 30.41
N LEU A 21 5.68 -12.70 31.59
CA LEU A 21 7.04 -12.14 31.76
C LEU A 21 8.13 -13.09 31.27
N GLN A 22 8.00 -14.39 31.53
CA GLN A 22 8.95 -15.38 31.03
C GLN A 22 8.93 -15.46 29.50
N ILE A 23 7.74 -15.44 28.89
CA ILE A 23 7.57 -15.44 27.44
C ILE A 23 8.19 -14.17 26.84
N GLU A 24 7.93 -12.98 27.40
CA GLU A 24 8.55 -11.73 26.92
C GLU A 24 10.08 -11.72 27.07
N LYS A 25 10.61 -12.31 28.15
CA LYS A 25 12.06 -12.42 28.35
C LYS A 25 12.71 -13.35 27.32
N GLN A 26 12.02 -14.42 26.93
CA GLN A 26 12.54 -15.41 25.98
C GLN A 26 12.38 -14.97 24.52
N PHE A 27 11.26 -14.33 24.17
CA PHE A 27 10.86 -14.06 22.78
C PHE A 27 10.82 -12.57 22.42
N GLY A 28 11.11 -11.68 23.38
CA GLY A 28 11.16 -10.23 23.21
C GLY A 28 9.87 -9.52 23.65
N LYS A 29 9.97 -8.21 23.91
CA LYS A 29 8.81 -7.39 24.29
C LYS A 29 7.71 -7.46 23.23
N GLY A 30 6.46 -7.67 23.66
CA GLY A 30 5.31 -7.75 22.77
C GLY A 30 5.10 -9.11 22.08
N SER A 31 5.85 -10.15 22.47
CA SER A 31 5.60 -11.53 22.04
C SER A 31 4.28 -12.10 22.56
N ILE A 32 3.79 -11.57 23.68
CA ILE A 32 2.47 -11.88 24.26
C ILE A 32 1.92 -10.62 24.92
N MET A 33 0.67 -10.26 24.64
CA MET A 33 0.01 -9.08 25.19
C MET A 33 -1.48 -9.38 25.39
N ARG A 34 -2.14 -8.72 26.35
CA ARG A 34 -3.60 -8.77 26.41
C ARG A 34 -4.16 -7.90 25.29
N LEU A 35 -5.20 -8.38 24.61
CA LEU A 35 -5.78 -7.71 23.45
C LEU A 35 -6.28 -6.28 23.75
N GLY A 36 -6.72 -6.03 24.98
CA GLY A 36 -7.23 -4.73 25.44
C GLY A 36 -6.18 -3.72 25.89
N ASP A 37 -4.92 -4.13 26.10
CA ASP A 37 -3.88 -3.26 26.68
C ASP A 37 -3.30 -2.25 25.67
N ASN A 38 -3.76 -2.27 24.41
CA ASN A 38 -3.27 -1.35 23.38
C ASN A 38 -4.37 -0.91 22.38
N PRO A 39 -5.32 -0.06 22.81
CA PRO A 39 -6.40 0.43 21.94
C PRO A 39 -5.88 1.27 20.76
N ALA A 40 -4.69 1.88 20.86
CA ALA A 40 -4.05 2.60 19.76
C ALA A 40 -3.59 1.67 18.61
N LYS A 41 -3.35 0.37 18.88
CA LYS A 41 -3.11 -0.66 17.86
C LYS A 41 -4.41 -1.25 17.29
N ALA A 42 -5.58 -0.86 17.78
CA ALA A 42 -6.87 -1.41 17.33
C ALA A 42 -7.30 -0.84 15.97
N GLN A 43 -6.80 0.33 15.57
CA GLN A 43 -7.01 0.86 14.22
C GLN A 43 -5.91 0.33 13.30
N ILE A 44 -6.32 -0.41 12.27
CA ILE A 44 -5.40 -0.99 11.28
C ILE A 44 -5.01 0.12 10.31
N PRO A 45 -3.73 0.55 10.29
CA PRO A 45 -3.33 1.63 9.41
C PRO A 45 -3.45 1.19 7.94
N ALA A 46 -3.91 2.09 7.09
CA ALA A 46 -4.23 1.81 5.70
C ALA A 46 -3.61 2.84 4.75
N ILE A 47 -3.49 2.46 3.49
CA ILE A 47 -3.01 3.30 2.38
C ILE A 47 -4.17 3.44 1.40
N SER A 48 -4.54 4.67 1.04
CA SER A 48 -5.64 4.91 0.11
C SER A 48 -5.42 4.18 -1.21
N THR A 49 -6.51 3.70 -1.80
CA THR A 49 -6.50 3.07 -3.12
C THR A 49 -6.52 4.06 -4.27
N GLY A 50 -6.65 5.36 -3.99
CA GLY A 50 -6.93 6.39 -4.99
C GLY A 50 -8.40 6.43 -5.44
N SER A 51 -9.22 5.45 -5.04
CA SER A 51 -10.68 5.46 -5.18
C SER A 51 -11.33 5.58 -3.80
N LEU A 52 -12.07 6.67 -3.59
CA LEU A 52 -12.82 6.89 -2.36
C LEU A 52 -13.88 5.79 -2.13
N GLU A 53 -14.52 5.34 -3.21
CA GLU A 53 -15.51 4.27 -3.19
C GLU A 53 -14.91 2.97 -2.69
N LEU A 54 -13.70 2.63 -3.16
CA LEU A 54 -13.01 1.42 -2.75
C LEU A 54 -12.48 1.54 -1.32
N ASP A 55 -11.98 2.70 -0.90
CA ASP A 55 -11.57 2.97 0.48
C ASP A 55 -12.74 2.79 1.47
N ILE A 56 -13.94 3.28 1.12
CA ILE A 56 -15.18 3.05 1.86
C ILE A 56 -15.57 1.56 1.86
N ALA A 57 -15.49 0.89 0.70
CA ALA A 57 -15.81 -0.53 0.60
C ALA A 57 -14.85 -1.42 1.41
N LEU A 58 -13.59 -1.00 1.55
CA LEU A 58 -12.58 -1.67 2.38
C LEU A 58 -12.83 -1.46 3.87
N GLY A 59 -13.52 -0.38 4.25
CA GLY A 59 -13.98 -0.11 5.63
C GLY A 59 -12.90 0.38 6.59
N VAL A 60 -11.62 0.29 6.20
CA VAL A 60 -10.47 0.84 6.94
C VAL A 60 -9.83 2.03 6.22
N GLY A 61 -10.45 2.54 5.15
CA GLY A 61 -9.95 3.70 4.40
C GLY A 61 -8.84 3.39 3.39
N GLY A 62 -8.66 2.12 3.02
CA GLY A 62 -7.66 1.72 2.03
C GLY A 62 -7.13 0.30 2.22
N VAL A 63 -6.01 -0.02 1.56
CA VAL A 63 -5.33 -1.31 1.73
C VAL A 63 -4.55 -1.34 3.06
N PRO A 64 -4.65 -2.42 3.86
CA PRO A 64 -4.04 -2.46 5.19
C PRO A 64 -2.52 -2.65 5.13
N ARG A 65 -1.80 -1.82 5.88
CA ARG A 65 -0.36 -1.93 6.09
C ARG A 65 0.00 -3.21 6.86
N GLY A 66 1.19 -3.74 6.60
CA GLY A 66 1.70 -4.96 7.23
C GLY A 66 0.89 -6.21 6.86
N ARG A 67 0.23 -6.22 5.70
CA ARG A 67 -0.61 -7.34 5.23
C ARG A 67 -0.34 -7.66 3.76
N VAL A 68 -0.74 -8.88 3.40
CA VAL A 68 -0.80 -9.33 2.01
C VAL A 68 -2.16 -8.96 1.42
N VAL A 69 -2.17 -8.37 0.22
CA VAL A 69 -3.35 -8.06 -0.58
C VAL A 69 -3.23 -8.76 -1.92
N GLU A 70 -4.32 -9.35 -2.42
CA GLU A 70 -4.37 -9.89 -3.78
C GLU A 70 -5.37 -9.08 -4.61
N ILE A 71 -4.93 -8.58 -5.75
CA ILE A 71 -5.77 -7.93 -6.76
C ILE A 71 -5.80 -8.85 -7.97
N TYR A 72 -6.98 -9.35 -8.32
CA TYR A 72 -7.13 -10.25 -9.46
C TYR A 72 -8.33 -9.87 -10.32
N GLY A 73 -8.30 -10.31 -11.58
CA GLY A 73 -9.32 -9.93 -12.55
C GLY A 73 -8.92 -10.28 -13.97
N PRO A 74 -9.84 -10.11 -14.93
CA PRO A 74 -9.57 -10.29 -16.36
C PRO A 74 -8.42 -9.39 -16.84
N GLU A 75 -7.89 -9.69 -18.02
CA GLU A 75 -7.00 -8.77 -18.72
C GLU A 75 -7.68 -7.42 -18.97
N SER A 76 -6.88 -6.35 -19.00
CA SER A 76 -7.38 -4.98 -19.20
C SER A 76 -8.47 -4.51 -18.21
N SER A 77 -8.62 -5.18 -17.06
CA SER A 77 -9.60 -4.78 -16.04
C SER A 77 -9.15 -3.60 -15.16
N GLY A 78 -7.88 -3.18 -15.27
CA GLY A 78 -7.32 -2.07 -14.50
C GLY A 78 -6.51 -2.48 -13.26
N LYS A 79 -6.07 -3.74 -13.15
CA LYS A 79 -5.27 -4.24 -12.00
C LYS A 79 -4.02 -3.41 -11.75
N THR A 80 -3.18 -3.27 -12.77
CA THR A 80 -1.92 -2.50 -12.70
C THR A 80 -2.21 -1.01 -12.48
N THR A 81 -3.19 -0.43 -13.18
CA THR A 81 -3.63 0.96 -12.95
C THR A 81 -4.03 1.22 -11.50
N MET A 82 -4.90 0.39 -10.92
CA MET A 82 -5.32 0.52 -9.52
C MET A 82 -4.12 0.42 -8.56
N THR A 83 -3.17 -0.43 -8.89
CA THR A 83 -1.97 -0.64 -8.08
C THR A 83 -1.00 0.55 -8.16
N LEU A 84 -0.85 1.15 -9.34
CA LEU A 84 -0.09 2.39 -9.52
C LEU A 84 -0.73 3.57 -8.76
N HIS A 85 -2.06 3.64 -8.65
CA HIS A 85 -2.71 4.62 -7.78
C HIS A 85 -2.41 4.38 -6.30
N ILE A 86 -2.44 3.14 -5.82
CA ILE A 86 -2.03 2.82 -4.44
C ILE A 86 -0.58 3.26 -4.18
N ILE A 87 0.32 3.01 -5.14
CA ILE A 87 1.72 3.47 -5.07
C ILE A 87 1.78 5.00 -4.98
N ALA A 88 1.07 5.70 -5.87
CA ALA A 88 1.06 7.16 -5.87
C ALA A 88 0.52 7.74 -4.55
N GLU A 89 -0.54 7.16 -3.97
CA GLU A 89 -1.06 7.57 -2.66
C GLU A 89 -0.08 7.28 -1.52
N ALA A 90 0.64 6.15 -1.56
CA ALA A 90 1.70 5.87 -0.59
C ALA A 90 2.80 6.94 -0.66
N GLN A 91 3.30 7.25 -1.87
CA GLN A 91 4.35 8.26 -2.09
C GLN A 91 3.91 9.68 -1.72
N LYS A 92 2.63 10.03 -1.92
CA LYS A 92 2.06 11.33 -1.48
C LYS A 92 2.17 11.54 0.02
N THR A 93 2.12 10.46 0.79
CA THR A 93 2.29 10.48 2.25
C THR A 93 3.74 10.31 2.71
N GLY A 94 4.71 10.38 1.77
CA GLY A 94 6.13 10.24 2.05
C GLY A 94 6.62 8.78 2.14
N GLY A 95 5.78 7.82 1.75
CA GLY A 95 6.14 6.40 1.79
C GLY A 95 7.08 5.97 0.66
N SER A 96 7.89 4.96 0.93
CA SER A 96 8.79 4.33 -0.06
C SER A 96 8.15 3.09 -0.66
N VAL A 97 8.40 2.85 -1.96
CA VAL A 97 7.66 1.86 -2.75
C VAL A 97 8.58 1.03 -3.64
N ALA A 98 8.20 -0.22 -3.90
CA ALA A 98 8.85 -1.06 -4.89
C ALA A 98 7.86 -1.78 -5.79
N PHE A 99 8.27 -2.03 -7.03
CA PHE A 99 7.52 -2.75 -8.04
C PHE A 99 8.37 -3.90 -8.60
N ILE A 100 7.87 -5.11 -8.46
CA ILE A 100 8.46 -6.34 -9.02
C ILE A 100 7.70 -6.65 -10.31
N ASP A 101 8.28 -6.25 -11.43
CA ASP A 101 7.71 -6.38 -12.78
C ASP A 101 8.16 -7.70 -13.40
N ALA A 102 7.49 -8.79 -13.00
CA ALA A 102 7.69 -10.12 -13.57
C ALA A 102 7.02 -10.26 -14.95
N GLU A 103 6.03 -9.43 -15.29
CA GLU A 103 5.42 -9.41 -16.63
C GLU A 103 6.23 -8.59 -17.67
N HIS A 104 7.27 -7.85 -17.24
CA HIS A 104 8.07 -6.95 -18.08
C HIS A 104 7.21 -5.95 -18.87
N ALA A 105 6.12 -5.47 -18.27
CA ALA A 105 5.07 -4.71 -18.95
C ALA A 105 4.80 -3.32 -18.32
N LEU A 106 5.60 -2.92 -17.32
CA LEU A 106 5.44 -1.62 -16.69
C LEU A 106 5.85 -0.48 -17.64
N ASP A 107 4.93 0.45 -17.92
CA ASP A 107 5.22 1.71 -18.63
C ASP A 107 5.52 2.84 -17.63
N PRO A 108 6.78 3.31 -17.52
CA PRO A 108 7.14 4.40 -16.61
C PRO A 108 6.44 5.73 -16.95
N ALA A 109 6.21 6.01 -18.23
CA ALA A 109 5.55 7.25 -18.65
C ALA A 109 4.07 7.25 -18.23
N TYR A 110 3.40 6.10 -18.33
CA TYR A 110 2.04 5.95 -17.80
C TYR A 110 2.02 6.04 -16.27
N ALA A 111 2.93 5.38 -15.56
CA ALA A 111 3.03 5.48 -14.11
C ALA A 111 3.20 6.94 -13.65
N ALA A 112 4.10 7.70 -14.29
CA ALA A 112 4.30 9.12 -14.00
C ALA A 112 3.03 9.96 -14.23
N ARG A 113 2.27 9.69 -15.31
CA ARG A 113 0.97 10.35 -15.55
C ARG A 113 -0.05 10.09 -14.44
N LEU A 114 -0.02 8.91 -13.81
CA LEU A 114 -0.88 8.57 -12.67
C LEU A 114 -0.42 9.19 -11.34
N GLY A 115 0.68 9.95 -11.34
CA GLY A 115 1.23 10.63 -10.17
C GLY A 115 2.22 9.78 -9.37
N VAL A 116 2.74 8.69 -9.93
CA VAL A 116 3.87 7.94 -9.35
C VAL A 116 5.15 8.76 -9.56
N LYS A 117 5.92 8.95 -8.48
CA LYS A 117 7.29 9.48 -8.55
C LYS A 117 8.20 8.35 -8.98
N THR A 118 8.39 8.20 -10.29
CA THR A 118 9.11 7.08 -10.90
C THR A 118 10.58 7.02 -10.51
N GLU A 119 11.20 8.17 -10.27
CA GLU A 119 12.58 8.35 -9.83
C GLU A 119 12.84 7.81 -8.42
N ASP A 120 11.81 7.79 -7.58
CA ASP A 120 11.87 7.33 -6.19
C ASP A 120 11.33 5.89 -6.01
N MET A 121 10.85 5.27 -7.10
CA MET A 121 10.29 3.91 -7.08
C MET A 121 11.37 2.88 -7.39
N LEU A 122 11.57 1.92 -6.48
CA LEU A 122 12.43 0.77 -6.77
C LEU A 122 11.73 -0.15 -7.77
N VAL A 123 12.43 -0.58 -8.82
CA VAL A 123 11.91 -1.51 -9.81
C VAL A 123 12.84 -2.71 -9.90
N SER A 124 12.27 -3.91 -9.93
CA SER A 124 12.99 -5.15 -10.18
C SER A 124 12.31 -5.93 -11.29
N GLN A 125 13.10 -6.45 -12.21
CA GLN A 125 12.68 -7.32 -13.30
C GLN A 125 13.39 -8.67 -13.13
N PRO A 126 12.87 -9.56 -12.28
CA PRO A 126 13.52 -10.82 -11.93
C PRO A 126 13.40 -11.84 -13.07
N ASP A 127 14.38 -12.74 -13.18
CA ASP A 127 14.39 -13.80 -14.18
C ASP A 127 13.54 -15.01 -13.73
N THR A 128 13.43 -15.23 -12.41
CA THR A 128 12.73 -16.40 -11.84
C THR A 128 11.76 -16.04 -10.73
N GLY A 129 10.77 -16.91 -10.49
CA GLY A 129 9.82 -16.76 -9.39
C GLY A 129 10.48 -16.83 -8.01
N GLU A 130 11.50 -17.67 -7.83
CA GLU A 130 12.30 -17.73 -6.61
C GLU A 130 12.99 -16.40 -6.33
N GLU A 131 13.72 -15.89 -7.32
CA GLU A 131 14.44 -14.61 -7.23
C GLU A 131 13.49 -13.46 -6.88
N ALA A 132 12.36 -13.36 -7.58
CA ALA A 132 11.34 -12.35 -7.30
C ALA A 132 10.91 -12.35 -5.83
N LEU A 133 10.64 -13.54 -5.27
CA LEU A 133 10.16 -13.70 -3.90
C LEU A 133 11.28 -13.49 -2.86
N GLU A 134 12.52 -13.80 -3.19
CA GLU A 134 13.70 -13.49 -2.37
C GLU A 134 13.97 -11.98 -2.31
N ILE A 135 13.83 -11.27 -3.43
CA ILE A 135 13.91 -9.81 -3.49
C ILE A 135 12.82 -9.19 -2.61
N VAL A 136 11.57 -9.65 -2.74
CA VAL A 136 10.47 -9.21 -1.87
C VAL A 136 10.80 -9.47 -0.40
N GLU A 137 11.33 -10.65 -0.06
CA GLU A 137 11.72 -10.98 1.32
C GLU A 137 12.78 -10.01 1.87
N ALA A 138 13.83 -9.72 1.10
CA ALA A 138 14.88 -8.79 1.49
C ALA A 138 14.33 -7.37 1.69
N LEU A 139 13.51 -6.90 0.76
CA LEU A 139 12.88 -5.57 0.82
C LEU A 139 11.95 -5.44 2.03
N VAL A 140 11.10 -6.43 2.32
CA VAL A 140 10.24 -6.43 3.51
C VAL A 140 11.07 -6.46 4.80
N ARG A 141 12.15 -7.26 4.85
CA ARG A 141 13.03 -7.35 6.03
C ARG A 141 13.76 -6.05 6.33
N SER A 142 14.04 -5.22 5.31
CA SER A 142 14.65 -3.90 5.51
C SER A 142 13.77 -2.98 6.38
N GLY A 143 12.45 -3.17 6.36
CA GLY A 143 11.49 -2.29 7.03
C GLY A 143 11.40 -0.88 6.44
N ALA A 144 12.05 -0.64 5.30
CA ALA A 144 12.15 0.69 4.69
C ALA A 144 11.00 1.01 3.72
N LEU A 145 10.23 0.00 3.28
CA LEU A 145 9.16 0.17 2.28
C LEU A 145 7.77 0.11 2.88
N ASP A 146 6.89 0.96 2.37
CA ASP A 146 5.47 1.04 2.71
C ASP A 146 4.63 0.13 1.83
N VAL A 147 4.96 0.05 0.53
CA VAL A 147 4.24 -0.77 -0.46
C VAL A 147 5.23 -1.54 -1.33
N ILE A 148 4.97 -2.83 -1.52
CA ILE A 148 5.64 -3.65 -2.53
C ILE A 148 4.58 -4.29 -3.40
N VAL A 149 4.73 -4.16 -4.72
CA VAL A 149 3.83 -4.73 -5.72
C VAL A 149 4.55 -5.83 -6.48
N ILE A 150 3.85 -6.94 -6.74
CA ILE A 150 4.31 -8.01 -7.61
C ILE A 150 3.33 -8.13 -8.78
N ASP A 151 3.78 -7.78 -9.98
CA ASP A 151 3.02 -7.86 -11.24
C ASP A 151 3.71 -8.86 -12.19
N SER A 152 3.27 -10.11 -12.29
CA SER A 152 2.15 -10.74 -11.59
C SER A 152 2.50 -12.14 -11.10
N VAL A 153 1.65 -12.70 -10.24
CA VAL A 153 1.81 -14.08 -9.73
C VAL A 153 1.87 -15.10 -10.88
N ALA A 154 1.18 -14.85 -11.99
CA ALA A 154 1.19 -15.77 -13.12
C ALA A 154 2.58 -15.85 -13.78
N ALA A 155 3.36 -14.77 -13.71
CA ALA A 155 4.71 -14.67 -14.26
C ALA A 155 5.82 -15.11 -13.26
N LEU A 156 5.46 -15.50 -12.03
CA LEU A 156 6.42 -16.09 -11.09
C LEU A 156 6.71 -17.55 -11.47
N VAL A 157 7.44 -17.74 -12.57
CA VAL A 157 7.79 -19.05 -13.12
C VAL A 157 8.98 -19.62 -12.35
N PRO A 158 8.88 -20.83 -11.77
CA PRO A 158 10.00 -21.44 -11.06
C PRO A 158 11.19 -21.69 -11.97
N LYS A 159 12.42 -21.57 -11.45
CA LYS A 159 13.65 -21.79 -12.23
C LYS A 159 13.67 -23.12 -12.99
N ALA A 160 13.23 -24.21 -12.35
CA ALA A 160 13.22 -25.53 -12.99
C ALA A 160 12.26 -25.61 -14.20
N GLU A 161 11.20 -24.78 -14.24
CA GLU A 161 10.29 -24.70 -15.37
C GLU A 161 10.88 -23.83 -16.50
N ILE A 162 11.70 -22.83 -16.18
CA ILE A 162 12.45 -22.01 -17.17
C ILE A 162 13.59 -22.81 -17.81
N ASP A 163 14.33 -23.57 -17.01
CA ASP A 163 15.47 -24.38 -17.46
C ASP A 163 15.02 -25.68 -18.17
N GLY A 164 13.74 -26.07 -18.04
CA GLY A 164 13.17 -27.28 -18.62
C GLY A 164 12.74 -27.12 -20.08
N ASP A 165 12.45 -28.24 -20.75
CA ASP A 165 12.00 -28.23 -22.14
C ASP A 165 10.50 -27.94 -22.24
N MET A 166 10.07 -27.33 -23.35
CA MET A 166 8.65 -27.06 -23.59
C MET A 166 7.87 -28.38 -23.71
N GLY A 167 6.97 -28.61 -22.74
CA GLY A 167 6.20 -29.85 -22.65
C GLY A 167 6.53 -30.69 -21.40
N ASP A 168 7.58 -30.33 -20.67
CA ASP A 168 7.92 -30.98 -19.41
C ASP A 168 6.86 -30.76 -18.34
N SER A 169 6.57 -31.81 -17.59
CA SER A 169 5.50 -31.82 -16.59
C SER A 169 6.00 -31.26 -15.25
N HIS A 170 5.77 -29.98 -15.02
CA HIS A 170 6.10 -29.28 -13.77
C HIS A 170 4.86 -29.09 -12.86
N MET A 171 4.09 -30.16 -12.64
CA MET A 171 2.80 -30.07 -11.94
C MET A 171 2.91 -29.44 -10.54
N GLY A 172 2.31 -28.26 -10.37
CA GLY A 172 2.13 -27.61 -9.08
C GLY A 172 3.40 -26.99 -8.48
N LEU A 173 4.48 -26.86 -9.26
CA LEU A 173 5.74 -26.30 -8.78
C LEU A 173 5.55 -24.84 -8.28
N GLN A 174 4.90 -24.01 -9.08
CA GLN A 174 4.56 -22.63 -8.71
C GLN A 174 3.70 -22.56 -7.43
N ALA A 175 2.73 -23.46 -7.26
CA ALA A 175 1.89 -23.48 -6.07
C ALA A 175 2.68 -23.82 -4.79
N ARG A 176 3.68 -24.71 -4.91
CA ARG A 176 4.59 -25.06 -3.81
C ARG A 176 5.51 -23.89 -3.46
N LEU A 177 6.08 -23.23 -4.47
CA LEU A 177 6.90 -22.02 -4.33
C LEU A 177 6.13 -20.93 -3.56
N MET A 178 4.92 -20.58 -4.03
CA MET A 178 4.06 -19.60 -3.37
C MET A 178 3.73 -19.97 -1.92
N SER A 179 3.45 -21.25 -1.66
CA SER A 179 3.16 -21.75 -0.31
C SER A 179 4.35 -21.59 0.64
N GLN A 180 5.56 -21.87 0.15
CA GLN A 180 6.79 -21.73 0.93
C GLN A 180 7.13 -20.26 1.19
N ALA A 181 7.05 -19.43 0.16
CA ALA A 181 7.36 -18.01 0.26
C ALA A 181 6.39 -17.28 1.20
N LEU A 182 5.07 -17.44 1.00
CA LEU A 182 4.08 -16.76 1.85
C LEU A 182 4.15 -17.18 3.33
N ARG A 183 4.53 -18.44 3.60
CA ARG A 183 4.75 -18.92 4.97
C ARG A 183 5.89 -18.17 5.66
N LYS A 184 6.96 -17.85 4.94
CA LYS A 184 8.09 -17.04 5.45
C LYS A 184 7.72 -15.56 5.53
N LEU A 185 7.15 -15.01 4.45
CA LEU A 185 6.89 -13.59 4.27
C LEU A 185 5.86 -13.04 5.26
N THR A 186 4.77 -13.76 5.53
CA THR A 186 3.64 -13.22 6.31
C THR A 186 4.06 -12.70 7.69
N GLY A 187 4.97 -13.41 8.38
CA GLY A 187 5.46 -12.98 9.69
C GLY A 187 6.36 -11.75 9.63
N VAL A 188 7.13 -11.58 8.55
CA VAL A 188 8.01 -10.42 8.34
C VAL A 188 7.18 -9.21 7.91
N ILE A 189 6.24 -9.41 6.99
CA ILE A 189 5.30 -8.39 6.49
C ILE A 189 4.58 -7.72 7.67
N ALA A 190 4.04 -8.51 8.61
CA ALA A 190 3.35 -7.98 9.78
C ALA A 190 4.24 -7.12 10.70
N LYS A 191 5.55 -7.41 10.78
CA LYS A 191 6.51 -6.66 11.61
C LYS A 191 7.01 -5.39 10.92
N SER A 192 7.14 -5.42 9.59
CA SER A 192 7.64 -4.32 8.78
C SER A 192 6.62 -3.20 8.52
N ASN A 193 5.33 -3.45 8.76
CA ASN A 193 4.23 -2.59 8.31
C ASN A 193 4.16 -2.34 6.78
N THR A 194 4.93 -3.07 5.98
CA THR A 194 4.85 -3.04 4.51
C THR A 194 3.56 -3.70 4.02
N CYS A 195 2.82 -3.03 3.13
CA CYS A 195 1.72 -3.64 2.38
C CYS A 195 2.28 -4.36 1.15
N VAL A 196 2.08 -5.68 1.05
CA VAL A 196 2.54 -6.47 -0.10
C VAL A 196 1.35 -6.84 -0.97
N ILE A 197 1.36 -6.35 -2.21
CA ILE A 197 0.26 -6.48 -3.17
C ILE A 197 0.69 -7.46 -4.26
N PHE A 198 -0.07 -8.53 -4.43
CA PHE A 198 0.06 -9.46 -5.54
C PHE A 198 -1.00 -9.17 -6.58
N ILE A 199 -0.58 -8.86 -7.80
CA ILE A 199 -1.45 -8.84 -8.97
C ILE A 199 -1.56 -10.28 -9.49
N ASN A 200 -2.77 -10.70 -9.84
CA ASN A 200 -3.01 -12.06 -10.32
C ASN A 200 -4.02 -12.08 -11.47
N GLN A 201 -3.93 -13.13 -12.27
CA GLN A 201 -4.81 -13.34 -13.42
C GLN A 201 -5.88 -14.38 -13.08
N ILE A 202 -6.99 -14.33 -13.82
CA ILE A 202 -8.02 -15.37 -13.76
C ILE A 202 -7.62 -16.51 -14.71
N ARG A 203 -7.86 -17.74 -14.29
CA ARG A 203 -7.80 -18.98 -15.07
C ARG A 203 -9.09 -19.76 -14.86
N MET A 204 -9.41 -20.67 -15.78
CA MET A 204 -10.57 -21.56 -15.64
C MET A 204 -10.13 -22.95 -15.19
N LYS A 205 -10.81 -23.52 -14.20
CA LYS A 205 -10.66 -24.92 -13.83
C LYS A 205 -11.50 -25.79 -14.77
N ILE A 206 -10.83 -26.72 -15.44
CA ILE A 206 -11.49 -27.72 -16.30
C ILE A 206 -12.28 -28.70 -15.41
N GLY A 207 -13.47 -29.10 -15.85
CA GLY A 207 -14.27 -30.15 -15.19
C GLY A 207 -15.19 -29.67 -14.06
N VAL A 208 -15.37 -28.36 -13.85
CA VAL A 208 -16.33 -27.83 -12.88
C VAL A 208 -17.73 -27.78 -13.50
N MET A 209 -18.63 -28.67 -13.04
CA MET A 209 -20.03 -28.73 -13.49
C MET A 209 -21.00 -27.84 -12.69
N PHE A 210 -20.60 -27.39 -11.49
CA PHE A 210 -21.43 -26.57 -10.62
C PHE A 210 -20.60 -25.46 -9.94
N GLY A 211 -21.15 -24.25 -9.87
CA GLY A 211 -20.47 -23.06 -9.33
C GLY A 211 -19.61 -22.32 -10.36
N SER A 212 -18.77 -21.40 -9.89
CA SER A 212 -17.86 -20.65 -10.77
C SER A 212 -16.61 -21.49 -11.12
N PRO A 213 -16.24 -21.63 -12.41
CA PRO A 213 -15.01 -22.30 -12.82
C PRO A 213 -13.76 -21.42 -12.62
N GLU A 214 -13.91 -20.15 -12.25
CA GLU A 214 -12.78 -19.23 -12.14
C GLU A 214 -11.87 -19.54 -10.95
N THR A 215 -10.56 -19.46 -11.19
CA THR A 215 -9.52 -19.55 -10.16
C THR A 215 -8.41 -18.55 -10.46
N THR A 216 -7.51 -18.36 -9.49
CA THR A 216 -6.28 -17.57 -9.66
C THR A 216 -5.06 -18.47 -9.71
N THR A 217 -3.96 -17.97 -10.28
CA THR A 217 -2.69 -18.67 -10.44
C THR A 217 -1.91 -18.72 -9.11
N GLY A 218 -0.90 -19.59 -9.00
CA GLY A 218 -0.08 -19.73 -7.78
C GLY A 218 -0.71 -20.60 -6.68
N GLY A 219 -1.72 -21.42 -7.01
CA GLY A 219 -2.38 -22.32 -6.08
C GLY A 219 -3.31 -21.61 -5.08
N ASN A 220 -3.55 -22.24 -3.92
CA ASN A 220 -4.49 -21.71 -2.92
C ASN A 220 -3.81 -20.89 -1.81
N ALA A 221 -2.48 -20.92 -1.70
CA ALA A 221 -1.77 -20.29 -0.58
C ALA A 221 -2.09 -18.79 -0.48
N LEU A 222 -1.97 -18.05 -1.59
CA LEU A 222 -2.26 -16.62 -1.64
C LEU A 222 -3.68 -16.32 -1.15
N LYS A 223 -4.67 -17.14 -1.55
CA LYS A 223 -6.07 -16.99 -1.10
C LYS A 223 -6.21 -17.04 0.42
N PHE A 224 -5.41 -17.85 1.12
CA PHE A 224 -5.45 -17.98 2.58
C PHE A 224 -4.65 -16.89 3.31
N TYR A 225 -3.46 -16.58 2.80
CA TYR A 225 -2.55 -15.60 3.40
C TYR A 225 -3.00 -14.15 3.18
N SER A 226 -3.62 -13.83 2.04
CA SER A 226 -4.16 -12.48 1.80
C SER A 226 -5.17 -12.07 2.86
N SER A 227 -4.98 -10.89 3.43
CA SER A 227 -5.95 -10.27 4.33
C SER A 227 -7.09 -9.63 3.56
N VAL A 228 -6.80 -9.08 2.39
CA VAL A 228 -7.77 -8.51 1.47
C VAL A 228 -7.60 -9.17 0.10
N ARG A 229 -8.72 -9.51 -0.55
CA ARG A 229 -8.75 -9.95 -1.94
C ARG A 229 -9.75 -9.11 -2.71
N LEU A 230 -9.31 -8.56 -3.83
CA LEU A 230 -10.07 -7.66 -4.70
C LEU A 230 -10.27 -8.32 -6.07
N ASP A 231 -11.54 -8.49 -6.47
CA ASP A 231 -11.93 -8.92 -7.82
C ASP A 231 -12.31 -7.69 -8.63
N ILE A 232 -11.44 -7.26 -9.54
CA ILE A 232 -11.64 -6.09 -10.39
C ILE A 232 -12.06 -6.49 -11.81
N ARG A 233 -13.17 -5.91 -12.28
CA ARG A 233 -13.72 -6.16 -13.62
C ARG A 233 -14.13 -4.88 -14.30
N ARG A 234 -13.86 -4.79 -15.61
CA ARG A 234 -14.49 -3.79 -16.48
C ARG A 234 -15.96 -4.18 -16.67
N ILE A 235 -16.87 -3.25 -16.37
CA ILE A 235 -18.32 -3.45 -16.53
C ILE A 235 -18.88 -2.67 -17.73
N GLU A 236 -18.28 -1.54 -18.07
CA GLU A 236 -18.71 -0.72 -19.20
C GLU A 236 -17.50 0.02 -19.81
N THR A 237 -17.57 0.31 -21.12
CA THR A 237 -16.60 1.17 -21.80
C THR A 237 -17.16 2.58 -21.89
N LEU A 238 -16.42 3.56 -21.38
CA LEU A 238 -16.83 4.97 -21.41
C LEU A 238 -16.48 5.56 -22.77
N LYS A 239 -17.45 6.20 -23.41
CA LYS A 239 -17.30 6.79 -24.75
C LYS A 239 -17.60 8.28 -24.76
N ASN A 240 -16.91 9.01 -25.64
CA ASN A 240 -17.25 10.37 -26.01
C ASN A 240 -17.40 10.43 -27.55
N GLY A 241 -18.64 10.42 -28.03
CA GLY A 241 -18.92 10.14 -29.43
C GLY A 241 -18.50 8.70 -29.79
N ASP A 242 -17.65 8.57 -30.80
CA ASP A 242 -17.13 7.27 -31.26
C ASP A 242 -15.87 6.82 -30.48
N ASP A 243 -15.19 7.75 -29.79
CA ASP A 243 -13.93 7.47 -29.11
C ASP A 243 -14.15 6.80 -27.75
N SER A 244 -13.39 5.73 -27.50
CA SER A 244 -13.31 5.08 -26.19
C SER A 244 -12.34 5.84 -25.29
N ILE A 245 -12.85 6.47 -24.24
CA ILE A 245 -12.07 7.37 -23.36
C ILE A 245 -11.72 6.74 -22.00
N GLY A 246 -12.32 5.60 -21.67
CA GLY A 246 -12.07 4.96 -20.39
C GLY A 246 -12.94 3.73 -20.16
N SER A 247 -12.97 3.28 -18.92
CA SER A 247 -13.67 2.07 -18.50
C SER A 247 -14.30 2.28 -17.13
N ARG A 248 -15.60 2.01 -17.03
CA ARG A 248 -16.28 1.83 -15.75
C ARG A 248 -15.85 0.48 -15.21
N VAL A 249 -15.29 0.46 -14.01
CA VAL A 249 -14.83 -0.76 -13.35
C VAL A 249 -15.61 -1.00 -12.07
N ARG A 250 -15.79 -2.28 -11.75
CA ARG A 250 -16.34 -2.74 -10.48
C ARG A 250 -15.26 -3.54 -9.75
N VAL A 251 -15.03 -3.21 -8.49
CA VAL A 251 -14.14 -3.94 -7.60
C VAL A 251 -14.96 -4.54 -6.47
N LYS A 252 -14.95 -5.87 -6.35
CA LYS A 252 -15.60 -6.60 -5.26
C LYS A 252 -14.56 -7.03 -4.22
N VAL A 253 -14.82 -6.71 -2.95
CA VAL A 253 -13.98 -7.14 -1.84
C VAL A 253 -14.36 -8.58 -1.46
N VAL A 254 -13.82 -9.57 -2.17
CA VAL A 254 -14.20 -10.99 -1.99
C VAL A 254 -13.65 -11.61 -0.71
N LYS A 255 -12.63 -10.98 -0.10
CA LYS A 255 -12.11 -11.35 1.22
C LYS A 255 -11.67 -10.08 1.94
N ASN A 256 -12.02 -9.97 3.21
CA ASN A 256 -11.60 -8.87 4.07
C ASN A 256 -11.44 -9.41 5.51
N LYS A 257 -10.21 -9.33 6.05
CA LYS A 257 -9.88 -9.70 7.44
C LYS A 257 -9.82 -8.48 8.37
N VAL A 258 -10.00 -7.27 7.85
CA VAL A 258 -9.83 -6.02 8.61
C VAL A 258 -11.13 -5.26 8.77
N ALA A 259 -12.15 -5.59 7.98
CA ALA A 259 -13.51 -5.07 8.04
C ALA A 259 -14.48 -6.07 7.37
N PRO A 260 -15.81 -5.84 7.40
CA PRO A 260 -16.77 -6.72 6.74
C PRO A 260 -16.48 -6.92 5.23
N PRO A 261 -16.48 -8.16 4.72
CA PRO A 261 -16.26 -8.46 3.31
C PRO A 261 -17.50 -8.24 2.44
N PHE A 262 -17.36 -8.48 1.14
CA PHE A 262 -18.41 -8.52 0.10
C PHE A 262 -19.04 -7.20 -0.31
N LYS A 263 -18.56 -6.09 0.26
CA LYS A 263 -18.81 -4.76 -0.31
C LYS A 263 -18.19 -4.67 -1.71
N GLN A 264 -18.76 -3.77 -2.52
CA GLN A 264 -18.28 -3.48 -3.87
C GLN A 264 -18.17 -1.97 -4.06
N ALA A 265 -17.23 -1.57 -4.90
CA ALA A 265 -17.01 -0.22 -5.34
C ALA A 265 -17.10 -0.18 -6.87
N GLU A 266 -17.65 0.91 -7.40
CA GLU A 266 -17.66 1.18 -8.83
C GLU A 266 -17.10 2.57 -9.06
N PHE A 267 -16.20 2.70 -10.03
CA PHE A 267 -15.55 3.95 -10.37
C PHE A 267 -15.07 3.91 -11.82
N ASP A 268 -14.68 5.06 -12.34
CA ASP A 268 -14.20 5.20 -13.71
C ASP A 268 -12.66 5.21 -13.74
N ILE A 269 -12.08 4.44 -14.66
CA ILE A 269 -10.67 4.53 -15.03
C ILE A 269 -10.59 5.17 -16.42
N MET A 270 -10.08 6.38 -16.48
CA MET A 270 -9.82 7.14 -17.71
C MET A 270 -8.47 6.71 -18.29
N TYR A 271 -8.35 6.59 -19.61
CA TYR A 271 -7.10 6.13 -20.23
C TYR A 271 -5.97 7.17 -20.16
N ASP A 272 -6.31 8.44 -20.03
CA ASP A 272 -5.37 9.57 -19.94
C ASP A 272 -4.93 9.87 -18.50
N ALA A 273 -5.80 9.64 -17.51
CA ALA A 273 -5.63 10.12 -16.14
C ALA A 273 -5.77 9.04 -15.04
N GLY A 274 -6.18 7.81 -15.38
CA GLY A 274 -6.45 6.75 -14.41
C GLY A 274 -7.76 6.92 -13.65
N ILE A 275 -7.78 6.55 -12.38
CA ILE A 275 -8.98 6.60 -11.53
C ILE A 275 -9.50 8.03 -11.41
N SER A 276 -10.74 8.24 -11.83
CA SER A 276 -11.42 9.54 -11.84
C SER A 276 -11.96 9.90 -10.45
N ARG A 277 -11.15 10.59 -9.63
CA ARG A 277 -11.56 11.02 -8.28
C ARG A 277 -12.81 11.88 -8.28
N GLU A 278 -12.93 12.84 -9.18
CA GLU A 278 -14.10 13.74 -9.23
C GLU A 278 -15.38 12.99 -9.63
N GLY A 279 -15.25 12.02 -10.52
CA GLY A 279 -16.36 11.13 -10.90
C GLY A 279 -16.86 10.32 -9.71
N GLY A 280 -15.94 9.84 -8.89
CA GLY A 280 -16.26 9.09 -7.69
C GLY A 280 -16.87 9.93 -6.58
N VAL A 281 -16.34 11.13 -6.34
CA VAL A 281 -16.94 12.10 -5.41
C VAL A 281 -18.36 12.42 -5.82
N LEU A 282 -18.62 12.66 -7.11
CA LEU A 282 -19.97 12.93 -7.62
C LEU A 282 -20.92 11.75 -7.38
N ASP A 283 -20.52 10.54 -7.75
CA ASP A 283 -21.36 9.35 -7.63
C ASP A 283 -21.69 9.05 -6.15
N LEU A 284 -20.72 9.21 -5.24
CA LEU A 284 -20.93 9.07 -3.80
C LEU A 284 -21.76 10.22 -3.21
N ALA A 285 -21.54 11.47 -3.63
CA ALA A 285 -22.30 12.60 -3.16
C ALA A 285 -23.79 12.48 -3.50
N VAL A 286 -24.12 11.93 -4.66
CA VAL A 286 -25.51 11.62 -5.03
C VAL A 286 -26.04 10.48 -4.17
N LYS A 287 -25.24 9.44 -3.94
CA LYS A 287 -25.65 8.28 -3.13
C LYS A 287 -25.94 8.63 -1.67
N TYR A 288 -25.21 9.60 -1.11
CA TYR A 288 -25.38 10.08 0.27
C TYR A 288 -26.29 11.32 0.37
N ASP A 289 -27.04 11.65 -0.69
CA ASP A 289 -27.95 12.80 -0.74
C ASP A 289 -27.28 14.16 -0.43
N ILE A 290 -25.97 14.29 -0.67
CA ILE A 290 -25.19 15.52 -0.54
C ILE A 290 -25.36 16.40 -1.79
N ILE A 291 -25.38 15.78 -2.98
CA ILE A 291 -25.73 16.41 -4.25
C ILE A 291 -27.10 15.87 -4.67
N ASN A 292 -28.04 16.77 -4.96
CA ASN A 292 -29.36 16.41 -5.40
C ASN A 292 -29.40 16.27 -6.94
N LYS A 293 -30.00 15.19 -7.44
CA LYS A 293 -30.11 14.91 -8.88
C LYS A 293 -31.59 14.93 -9.30
N ALA A 294 -31.99 15.97 -10.03
CA ALA A 294 -33.32 16.11 -10.62
C ALA A 294 -33.26 15.86 -12.14
N GLY A 295 -33.59 14.65 -12.57
CA GLY A 295 -33.49 14.23 -13.97
C GLY A 295 -32.03 14.23 -14.45
N THR A 296 -31.69 15.16 -15.36
CA THR A 296 -30.31 15.35 -15.85
C THR A 296 -29.56 16.46 -15.11
N TRP A 297 -30.21 17.18 -14.20
CA TRP A 297 -29.61 18.31 -13.48
C TRP A 297 -29.12 17.92 -12.10
N TYR A 298 -28.00 18.52 -11.70
CA TYR A 298 -27.37 18.34 -10.40
C TYR A 298 -27.33 19.66 -9.66
N SER A 299 -27.62 19.62 -8.36
CA SER A 299 -27.60 20.77 -7.46
C SER A 299 -26.85 20.44 -6.17
N TYR A 300 -26.13 21.41 -5.63
CA TYR A 300 -25.44 21.32 -4.34
C TYR A 300 -25.97 22.44 -3.44
N GLY A 301 -26.66 22.08 -2.36
CA GLY A 301 -27.46 23.05 -1.60
C GLY A 301 -28.55 23.66 -2.50
N GLU A 302 -28.59 24.98 -2.58
CA GLU A 302 -29.51 25.72 -3.45
C GLU A 302 -28.94 25.98 -4.86
N ASP A 303 -27.63 25.77 -5.05
CA ASP A 303 -26.94 26.10 -6.29
C ASP A 303 -27.04 24.98 -7.32
N ARG A 304 -27.41 25.34 -8.55
CA ARG A 304 -27.46 24.41 -9.69
C ARG A 304 -26.06 24.31 -10.33
N ILE A 305 -25.35 23.23 -10.03
CA ILE A 305 -23.93 23.05 -10.40
C ILE A 305 -23.71 22.55 -11.84
N GLY A 306 -24.73 21.96 -12.47
CA GLY A 306 -24.62 21.60 -13.89
C GLY A 306 -25.65 20.60 -14.40
N GLN A 307 -25.67 20.43 -15.72
CA GLN A 307 -26.49 19.42 -16.42
C GLN A 307 -25.60 18.32 -16.97
N GLY A 308 -25.93 17.07 -16.65
CA GLY A 308 -25.21 15.88 -17.08
C GLY A 308 -23.97 15.59 -16.23
N ARG A 309 -23.70 14.29 -16.02
CA ARG A 309 -22.61 13.80 -15.15
C ARG A 309 -21.24 14.35 -15.54
N GLU A 310 -20.95 14.39 -16.83
CA GLU A 310 -19.64 14.83 -17.35
C GLU A 310 -19.36 16.31 -17.07
N ASN A 311 -20.35 17.19 -17.24
CA ASN A 311 -20.17 18.61 -16.96
C ASN A 311 -19.98 18.89 -15.48
N VAL A 312 -20.69 18.15 -14.62
CA VAL A 312 -20.54 18.28 -13.16
C VAL A 312 -19.20 17.73 -12.68
N ARG A 313 -18.72 16.63 -13.28
CA ARG A 313 -17.35 16.13 -13.04
C ARG A 313 -16.29 17.19 -13.36
N LYS A 314 -16.42 17.86 -14.51
CA LYS A 314 -15.53 18.98 -14.89
C LYS A 314 -15.64 20.14 -13.90
N TYR A 315 -16.86 20.51 -13.51
CA TYR A 315 -17.07 21.55 -12.49
C TYR A 315 -16.35 21.23 -11.17
N LEU A 316 -16.43 19.98 -10.67
CA LEU A 316 -15.71 19.58 -9.45
C LEU A 316 -14.19 19.60 -9.62
N ARG A 317 -13.69 19.28 -10.82
CA ARG A 317 -12.26 19.39 -11.15
C ARG A 317 -11.80 20.85 -11.12
N ASP A 318 -12.58 21.73 -11.72
CA ASP A 318 -12.27 23.17 -11.84
C ASP A 318 -12.48 23.92 -10.51
N ASN A 319 -13.19 23.33 -9.55
CA ASN A 319 -13.44 23.89 -8.22
C ASN A 319 -12.93 22.96 -7.08
N PRO A 320 -11.60 22.86 -6.85
CA PRO A 320 -11.04 21.94 -5.87
C PRO A 320 -11.47 22.18 -4.42
N SER A 321 -11.82 23.43 -4.06
CA SER A 321 -12.32 23.77 -2.72
C SER A 321 -13.66 23.09 -2.43
N ILE A 322 -14.61 23.19 -3.37
CA ILE A 322 -15.92 22.56 -3.30
C ILE A 322 -15.77 21.03 -3.33
N ASN A 323 -14.92 20.51 -4.20
CA ASN A 323 -14.67 19.08 -4.29
C ASN A 323 -14.17 18.50 -2.96
N LYS A 324 -13.21 19.17 -2.30
CA LYS A 324 -12.71 18.79 -0.96
C LYS A 324 -13.78 18.89 0.12
N GLU A 325 -14.63 19.91 0.08
CA GLU A 325 -15.73 20.07 1.04
C GLU A 325 -16.72 18.90 0.93
N ILE A 326 -17.13 18.56 -0.29
CA ILE A 326 -18.05 17.46 -0.58
C ILE A 326 -17.40 16.12 -0.17
N GLU A 327 -16.13 15.92 -0.50
CA GLU A 327 -15.37 14.74 -0.09
C GLU A 327 -15.34 14.58 1.43
N ALA A 328 -15.12 15.66 2.18
CA ALA A 328 -15.14 15.63 3.65
C ALA A 328 -16.52 15.26 4.21
N LYS A 329 -17.60 15.75 3.60
CA LYS A 329 -18.98 15.37 3.97
C LYS A 329 -19.25 13.89 3.69
N ILE A 330 -18.81 13.37 2.53
CA ILE A 330 -18.91 11.95 2.18
C ILE A 330 -18.17 11.08 3.19
N LYS A 331 -16.92 11.43 3.50
CA LYS A 331 -16.09 10.71 4.47
C LYS A 331 -16.74 10.64 5.85
N LYS A 332 -17.31 11.77 6.31
CA LYS A 332 -18.06 11.84 7.57
C LYS A 332 -19.26 10.90 7.57
N GLU A 333 -20.07 10.91 6.50
CA GLU A 333 -21.25 10.06 6.38
C GLU A 333 -20.89 8.57 6.26
N ALA A 334 -19.78 8.28 5.59
CA ALA A 334 -19.25 6.92 5.43
C ALA A 334 -18.54 6.39 6.70
N GLY A 335 -18.39 7.21 7.74
CA GLY A 335 -17.66 6.83 8.97
C GLY A 335 -16.14 6.75 8.82
N LEU A 336 -15.59 7.28 7.73
CA LEU A 336 -14.14 7.42 7.50
C LEU A 336 -13.70 8.79 8.03
N THR A 337 -13.49 8.95 9.35
CA THR A 337 -12.91 10.19 9.85
C THR A 337 -11.38 10.19 9.65
N ASP A 338 -10.86 11.24 9.01
CA ASP A 338 -9.43 11.42 8.73
C ASP A 338 -8.64 11.56 10.05
N ASN A 339 -7.71 10.62 10.29
CA ASN A 339 -6.70 10.72 11.35
C ASN A 339 -5.34 11.23 10.82
N THR A 340 -5.33 11.97 9.70
CA THR A 340 -4.12 12.57 9.12
C THR A 340 -3.71 13.90 9.78
N ALA A 341 -4.27 14.25 10.94
CA ALA A 341 -3.78 15.37 11.73
C ALA A 341 -2.78 14.88 12.80
N VAL A 342 -1.57 15.43 12.74
CA VAL A 342 -0.47 15.40 13.73
C VAL A 342 0.56 14.26 13.57
N THR A 343 1.48 14.42 12.61
CA THR A 343 2.93 14.19 12.84
C THR A 343 3.78 15.18 12.02
N GLU A 344 3.44 16.46 12.06
CA GLU A 344 4.45 17.50 11.80
C GLU A 344 5.03 17.96 13.14
N LYS A 345 6.15 17.33 13.52
CA LYS A 345 7.13 17.98 14.38
C LYS A 345 8.51 17.66 13.81
N PRO A 346 9.28 18.67 13.34
CA PRO A 346 10.66 18.44 12.96
C PRO A 346 11.41 17.99 14.22
N ALA A 347 12.15 16.88 14.10
CA ALA A 347 13.06 16.44 15.13
C ALA A 347 14.17 17.51 15.29
N GLU A 348 14.07 18.29 16.36
CA GLU A 348 15.14 19.15 16.82
C GLU A 348 16.30 18.25 17.27
N ILE A 349 17.41 18.33 16.53
CA ILE A 349 18.63 17.59 16.83
C ILE A 349 19.16 18.09 18.19
N ALA A 350 19.00 17.27 19.22
CA ALA A 350 19.60 17.50 20.53
C ALA A 350 21.13 17.55 20.38
N LYS A 351 21.71 18.75 20.54
CA LYS A 351 23.15 18.93 20.74
C LYS A 351 23.57 18.18 22.01
N ALA A 352 24.53 17.28 21.86
CA ALA A 352 25.23 16.65 22.97
C ALA A 352 25.96 17.69 23.84
N PRO A 353 26.01 17.52 25.17
CA PRO A 353 26.66 18.48 26.06
C PRO A 353 28.19 18.40 25.96
N SER A 354 28.84 19.56 25.90
CA SER A 354 30.30 19.68 25.84
C SER A 354 30.95 19.14 27.11
N ALA A 355 31.91 18.23 26.94
CA ALA A 355 32.83 17.83 28.00
C ALA A 355 33.73 19.01 28.39
N LYS A 356 33.77 19.31 29.69
CA LYS A 356 34.65 20.29 30.31
C LYS A 356 36.10 19.78 30.29
N THR A 357 36.98 20.63 29.80
CA THR A 357 38.44 20.49 29.86
C THR A 357 38.91 20.85 31.28
N GLU A 358 39.57 19.93 31.97
CA GLU A 358 40.46 20.26 33.09
C GLU A 358 41.92 20.23 32.63
N THR A 359 42.63 21.27 33.04
CA THR A 359 43.98 21.71 32.72
C THR A 359 45.05 21.02 33.56
N VAL A 360 46.22 20.66 33.00
CA VAL A 360 47.53 20.77 33.71
C VAL A 360 48.73 21.03 32.74
N SER A 361 49.38 22.19 32.98
CA SER A 361 50.80 22.60 32.87
C SER A 361 51.63 22.65 31.56
N LYS A 362 52.00 23.90 31.23
CA LYS A 362 53.19 24.50 30.55
C LYS A 362 54.59 23.99 31.04
N PRO A 363 55.74 24.22 30.33
CA PRO A 363 56.41 25.55 30.09
C PRO A 363 56.89 25.82 28.63
N ASP A 364 56.77 27.05 28.08
CA ASP A 364 57.77 28.17 28.00
C ASP A 364 59.10 27.75 27.32
N ALA A 365 59.79 28.45 26.40
CA ALA A 365 59.78 29.78 25.76
C ALA A 365 60.53 29.63 24.39
N VAL A 366 60.55 30.52 23.40
CA VAL A 366 61.31 31.79 23.29
C VAL A 366 61.08 32.34 21.84
N LYS A 367 60.96 33.67 21.69
CA LYS A 367 60.91 34.48 20.44
C LYS A 367 62.33 35.10 20.17
N PRO A 368 62.58 35.93 19.14
CA PRO A 368 62.77 35.70 17.69
C PRO A 368 64.11 36.35 17.16
N ALA A 369 64.44 36.28 15.87
CA ALA A 369 65.23 37.28 15.08
C ALA A 369 65.48 36.75 13.64
N ALA A 370 64.97 37.43 12.59
CA ALA A 370 65.65 38.38 11.68
C ALA A 370 66.65 37.69 10.71
N VAL A 371 66.60 37.88 9.37
CA VAL A 371 67.28 38.98 8.62
C VAL A 371 67.15 38.75 7.08
N ILE A 372 66.55 39.72 6.37
CA ILE A 372 66.77 40.34 5.02
C ILE A 372 67.22 39.60 3.72
N ASN A 373 66.50 39.97 2.63
CA ASN A 373 66.86 40.35 1.24
C ASN A 373 67.78 39.51 0.33
N ALA A 374 67.29 39.18 -0.88
CA ALA A 374 67.68 39.83 -2.17
C ALA A 374 67.55 38.90 -3.41
N VAL A 375 66.85 39.40 -4.44
CA VAL A 375 67.11 39.41 -5.91
C VAL A 375 67.78 38.18 -6.58
N THR A 376 67.14 37.61 -7.62
CA THR A 376 67.60 37.63 -9.05
C THR A 376 66.74 36.75 -9.97
N GLU A 377 66.53 37.26 -11.19
CA GLU A 377 65.96 36.65 -12.40
C GLU A 377 66.75 35.45 -12.96
N ALA A 378 66.07 34.60 -13.74
CA ALA A 378 66.47 33.95 -15.01
C ALA A 378 65.58 32.68 -15.19
N ALA A 379 64.63 32.61 -16.13
CA ALA A 379 64.76 32.40 -17.58
C ALA A 379 65.18 30.97 -17.99
N VAL A 380 64.40 30.40 -18.94
CA VAL A 380 64.66 29.22 -19.81
C VAL A 380 64.49 27.87 -19.08
N GLU A 381 63.71 26.88 -19.53
CA GLU A 381 63.24 26.44 -20.86
C GLU A 381 61.82 25.84 -20.78
#